data_AF-D2CLY5-F1
#
_entry.id   AF-D2CLY5-F1
#
_cell.length_a   1.000
_cell.length_b   1.000
_cell.length_c   1.000
_cell.angle_alpha   90.00
_cell.angle_beta   90.00
_cell.angle_gamma   90.00
#
_symmetry.space_group_name_H-M   'P 1'
#
loop_
_entity.id
_entity.type
_entity.pdbx_description
1 polymer ?
#
loop_
_entity_poly.entity_id
_entity_poly.type
_entity_poly.pdbx_seq_one_letter_code
_entity_poly.pdbx_strand_id
1 'polypeptide(L)'
;MFTIYLYLVPVVALALIFINWLLATSNSYVDKAGPFECGFTSYQQSRAAFSVAFILVAILFLPFDLEISSILPYVVSAYNNNIYGLTILLIFLGMLVIAFVLEVMLNVLKIDRQFIKDNSNSEYYK
;
A
#
# COMPACT_ATOMS: atom_id res chain seq x y z
N MET A 1 1.29 27.12 -19.15
CA MET A 1 1.30 25.72 -19.62
C MET A 1 1.03 24.74 -18.48
N PHE A 2 1.78 24.76 -17.37
CA PHE A 2 1.53 23.90 -16.20
C PHE A 2 0.11 24.01 -15.61
N THR A 3 -0.38 25.23 -15.38
CA THR A 3 -1.73 25.47 -14.86
C THR A 3 -2.83 24.90 -15.76
N ILE A 4 -2.63 24.95 -17.08
CA ILE A 4 -3.58 24.40 -18.05
C ILE A 4 -3.67 22.88 -17.92
N TYR A 5 -2.53 22.18 -17.80
CA TYR A 5 -2.54 20.73 -17.62
C TYR A 5 -3.14 20.29 -16.28
N LEU A 6 -2.89 21.05 -15.21
CA LEU A 6 -3.45 20.76 -13.88
C LEU A 6 -4.98 20.73 -13.89
N TYR A 7 -5.62 21.63 -14.64
CA TYR A 7 -7.08 21.64 -14.78
C TYR A 7 -7.60 20.72 -15.89
N LEU A 8 -6.86 20.55 -17.00
CA LEU A 8 -7.33 19.76 -18.14
C LEU A 8 -7.50 18.27 -17.80
N VAL A 9 -6.54 17.68 -17.08
CA VAL A 9 -6.56 16.23 -16.75
C VAL A 9 -7.83 15.82 -15.97
N PRO A 10 -8.18 16.44 -14.83
CA PRO A 10 -9.39 16.08 -14.11
C PRO A 10 -10.67 16.40 -14.90
N VAL A 11 -10.69 17.50 -15.67
CA VAL A 11 -11.85 17.87 -16.49
C VAL A 11 -12.13 16.84 -17.56
N VAL A 12 -11.11 16.34 -18.26
CA VAL A 12 -11.28 15.28 -19.27
C VAL A 12 -11.74 13.97 -18.63
N ALA A 13 -11.18 13.59 -17.47
CA ALA A 13 -11.61 12.39 -16.75
C ALA A 13 -13.09 12.47 -16.33
N LEU A 14 -13.53 13.62 -15.79
CA LEU A 14 -14.92 13.86 -15.42
C LEU A 14 -15.83 13.90 -16.65
N ALA A 15 -15.39 14.49 -17.76
CA ALA A 15 -16.17 14.51 -19.01
C ALA A 15 -16.41 13.10 -19.54
N LEU A 16 -15.41 12.21 -19.52
CA LEU A 16 -15.58 10.82 -19.95
C LEU A 16 -16.55 10.04 -19.05
N ILE A 17 -16.47 10.23 -17.73
CA ILE A 17 -17.43 9.65 -16.78
C ILE A 17 -18.85 10.18 -17.05
N PHE A 18 -18.98 11.48 -17.30
CA PHE A 18 -20.27 12.12 -17.59
C PHE A 18 -20.90 11.63 -18.90
N ILE A 19 -20.09 11.48 -19.95
CA ILE A 19 -20.52 10.89 -21.23
C ILE A 19 -20.94 9.43 -21.01
N ASN A 20 -20.16 8.64 -20.26
CA ASN A 20 -20.53 7.26 -19.95
C ASN A 20 -21.87 7.20 -19.20
N TRP A 21 -22.08 8.06 -18.21
CA TRP A 21 -23.34 8.12 -17.46
C TRP A 21 -24.54 8.50 -18.34
N LEU A 22 -24.36 9.40 -19.32
CA LEU A 22 -25.42 9.78 -20.26
C LEU A 22 -25.74 8.70 -21.31
N LEU A 23 -24.72 8.00 -21.82
CA LEU A 23 -24.89 7.05 -22.92
C LEU A 23 -25.09 5.59 -22.46
N ALA A 24 -24.63 5.24 -21.25
CA ALA A 24 -24.72 3.87 -20.76
C ALA A 24 -26.15 3.52 -20.34
N THR A 25 -26.65 2.41 -20.87
CA THR A 25 -27.91 1.82 -20.40
C THR A 25 -27.72 1.18 -19.03
N SER A 26 -28.42 1.70 -18.01
CA SER A 26 -28.41 1.15 -16.66
C SER A 26 -29.59 0.18 -16.48
N ASN A 27 -29.35 -1.12 -16.68
CA ASN A 27 -30.29 -2.16 -16.25
C ASN A 27 -29.78 -2.77 -14.93
N SER A 28 -30.44 -2.43 -13.82
CA SER A 28 -30.13 -2.91 -12.47
C SER A 28 -31.14 -3.99 -12.07
N TYR A 29 -30.66 -5.23 -11.91
CA TYR A 29 -31.42 -6.34 -11.35
C TYR A 29 -30.76 -6.79 -10.05
N VAL A 30 -31.54 -7.40 -9.15
CA VAL A 30 -31.10 -7.80 -7.80
C VAL A 30 -29.80 -8.59 -7.80
N ASP A 31 -29.66 -9.56 -8.71
CA ASP A 31 -28.45 -10.39 -8.80
C ASP A 31 -27.25 -9.66 -9.46
N LYS A 32 -27.47 -8.53 -10.16
CA LYS A 32 -26.40 -7.68 -10.70
C LYS A 32 -25.80 -6.77 -9.64
N ALA A 33 -26.63 -6.38 -8.68
CA ALA A 33 -26.27 -5.42 -7.64
C ALA A 33 -25.59 -6.10 -6.45
N GLY A 34 -25.71 -7.42 -6.32
CA GLY A 34 -25.03 -8.22 -5.32
C GLY A 34 -23.58 -8.60 -5.71
N PRO A 35 -22.74 -8.96 -4.74
CA PRO A 35 -21.44 -9.55 -5.01
C PRO A 35 -21.60 -10.89 -5.74
N PHE A 36 -20.63 -11.24 -6.58
CA PHE A 36 -20.59 -12.54 -7.24
C PHE A 36 -20.30 -13.64 -6.20
N GLU A 37 -21.35 -14.31 -5.74
CA GLU A 37 -21.26 -15.48 -4.88
C GLU A 37 -21.60 -16.73 -5.69
N CYS A 38 -20.87 -17.83 -5.49
CA CYS A 38 -21.18 -19.13 -6.11
C CYS A 38 -22.44 -19.80 -5.51
N GLY A 39 -23.46 -19.02 -5.13
CA GLY A 39 -24.72 -19.50 -4.56
C GLY A 39 -24.73 -19.69 -3.03
N PHE A 40 -23.74 -19.15 -2.31
CA PHE A 40 -23.66 -19.20 -0.85
C PHE A 40 -23.75 -17.81 -0.24
N THR A 41 -24.73 -17.58 0.64
CA THR A 41 -24.88 -16.33 1.38
C THR A 41 -23.74 -16.18 2.39
N SER A 42 -22.88 -15.19 2.22
CA SER A 42 -21.79 -14.92 3.16
C SER A 42 -22.28 -14.27 4.46
N TYR A 43 -22.86 -15.08 5.36
CA TYR A 43 -22.97 -14.73 6.78
C TYR A 43 -21.61 -14.90 7.47
N GLN A 44 -20.58 -14.21 6.98
CA GLN A 44 -19.23 -14.34 7.49
C GLN A 44 -18.59 -13.00 7.82
N GLN A 45 -17.66 -13.07 8.76
CA GLN A 45 -16.89 -11.96 9.29
C GLN A 45 -16.24 -11.15 8.15
N SER A 46 -16.56 -9.84 8.08
CA SER A 46 -16.04 -8.93 7.04
C SER A 46 -14.52 -8.76 7.05
N ARG A 47 -13.82 -9.29 8.06
CA ARG A 47 -12.37 -9.21 8.20
C ARG A 47 -11.76 -10.59 8.00
N ALA A 48 -10.97 -10.73 6.95
CA ALA A 48 -10.10 -11.87 6.75
C ALA A 48 -8.83 -11.72 7.63
N ALA A 49 -8.36 -12.82 8.22
CA ALA A 49 -7.05 -12.84 8.85
C ALA A 49 -5.97 -12.79 7.76
N PHE A 50 -5.03 -11.86 7.89
CA PHE A 50 -3.90 -11.70 7.00
C PHE A 50 -2.58 -11.73 7.79
N SER A 51 -1.48 -12.06 7.13
CA SER A 51 -0.16 -12.08 7.78
C SER A 51 0.26 -10.67 8.21
N VAL A 52 0.83 -10.55 9.40
CA VAL A 52 1.33 -9.28 9.95
C VAL A 52 2.36 -8.61 9.03
N ALA A 53 3.07 -9.38 8.20
CA ALA A 53 4.02 -8.86 7.23
C ALA A 53 3.42 -7.78 6.30
N PHE A 54 2.13 -7.89 5.93
CA PHE A 54 1.49 -6.92 5.04
C PHE A 54 1.32 -5.54 5.68
N ILE A 55 0.99 -5.48 6.97
CA ILE A 55 0.90 -4.20 7.68
C ILE A 55 2.29 -3.67 8.02
N LEU A 56 3.27 -4.55 8.26
CA LEU A 56 4.64 -4.16 8.57
C LEU A 56 5.30 -3.40 7.41
N VAL A 57 5.02 -3.79 6.16
CA VAL A 57 5.50 -3.04 4.97
C VAL A 57 4.97 -1.60 4.95
N ALA A 58 3.70 -1.39 5.34
CA ALA A 58 3.13 -0.04 5.40
C ALA A 58 3.74 0.81 6.52
N ILE A 59 4.06 0.20 7.66
CA ILE A 59 4.76 0.86 8.77
C ILE A 59 6.20 1.20 8.36
N LEU A 60 6.89 0.28 7.68
CA LEU A 60 8.26 0.46 7.17
C LEU A 60 8.37 1.51 6.09
N PHE A 61 7.32 1.74 5.30
CA PHE A 61 7.29 2.83 4.32
C PHE A 61 7.47 4.21 5.00
N LEU A 62 6.97 4.38 6.23
CA LEU A 62 6.98 5.66 6.94
C LEU A 62 8.39 6.19 7.27
N PRO A 63 9.32 5.43 7.90
CA PRO A 63 10.68 5.91 8.15
C PRO A 63 11.48 6.12 6.86
N PHE A 64 11.25 5.31 5.80
CA PHE A 64 11.90 5.52 4.51
C PHE A 64 11.40 6.75 3.76
N ASP A 65 10.11 7.07 3.87
CA ASP A 65 9.56 8.33 3.35
C ASP A 65 10.11 9.54 4.13
N LEU A 66 10.22 9.43 5.47
CA LEU A 66 10.87 10.45 6.29
C LEU A 66 12.35 10.64 5.98
N GLU A 67 13.07 9.58 5.61
CA GLU A 67 14.45 9.66 5.17
C GLU A 67 14.57 10.59 3.96
N ILE A 68 13.83 10.31 2.89
CA ILE A 68 13.85 11.08 1.65
C ILE A 68 13.32 12.50 1.88
N SER A 69 12.23 12.64 2.65
CA SER A 69 11.68 13.95 3.00
C SER A 69 12.64 14.81 3.82
N SER A 70 13.54 14.21 4.62
CA SER A 70 14.55 14.95 5.39
C SER A 70 15.77 15.35 4.56
N ILE A 71 16.13 14.55 3.54
CA ILE A 71 17.22 14.85 2.61
C ILE A 71 16.89 16.07 1.75
N LEU A 72 15.63 16.21 1.32
CA LEU A 72 15.19 17.30 0.44
C LEU A 72 15.48 18.72 0.98
N PRO A 73 15.06 19.11 2.20
CA PRO A 73 15.36 20.44 2.74
C PRO A 73 16.85 20.67 2.96
N TYR A 74 17.61 19.62 3.30
CA TYR A 74 19.07 19.72 3.41
C TYR A 74 19.71 20.04 2.06
N VAL A 75 19.32 19.34 0.98
CA VAL A 75 19.84 19.60 -0.38
C VAL A 75 19.54 21.03 -0.81
N VAL A 76 18.33 21.54 -0.56
CA VAL A 76 17.93 22.91 -0.92
C VAL A 76 18.72 23.97 -0.14
N SER A 77 19.12 23.68 1.10
CA SER A 77 19.82 24.62 1.99
C SER A 77 21.31 24.30 2.22
N ALA A 78 21.88 23.38 1.43
CA ALA A 78 23.23 22.85 1.63
C ALA A 78 24.31 23.94 1.63
N TYR A 79 24.12 24.99 0.83
CA TYR A 79 25.03 26.13 0.77
C TYR A 79 25.14 26.89 2.10
N ASN A 80 24.04 27.03 2.85
CA ASN A 80 24.01 27.78 4.10
C ASN A 80 24.38 26.91 5.32
N ASN A 81 23.98 25.64 5.29
CA ASN A 81 24.13 24.73 6.43
C ASN A 81 25.53 24.10 6.55
N ASN A 82 26.37 24.24 5.52
CA ASN A 82 27.78 23.89 5.52
C ASN A 82 28.04 22.46 6.06
N ILE A 83 29.19 22.19 6.67
CA ILE A 83 29.50 20.85 7.23
C ILE A 83 28.62 20.49 8.44
N TYR A 84 28.16 21.48 9.20
CA TYR A 84 27.41 21.25 10.45
C TYR A 84 26.05 20.59 10.18
N GLY A 85 25.28 21.11 9.22
CA GLY A 85 24.02 20.50 8.83
C GLY A 85 24.20 19.12 8.20
N LEU A 86 25.31 18.90 7.49
CA LEU A 86 25.65 17.59 6.95
C LEU A 86 25.85 16.56 8.08
N THR A 87 26.57 16.94 9.14
CA THR A 87 26.84 16.03 10.26
C THR A 87 25.54 15.63 10.97
N ILE A 88 24.63 16.57 11.20
CA ILE A 88 23.32 16.28 11.82
C ILE A 88 22.48 15.35 10.93
N LEU A 89 22.44 15.62 9.62
CA LEU A 89 21.75 14.77 8.65
C LEU A 89 22.33 13.34 8.67
N LEU A 90 23.66 13.20 8.63
CA LEU A 90 24.31 11.89 8.63
C LEU A 90 24.05 11.09 9.91
N ILE A 91 24.01 11.75 11.08
CA ILE A 91 23.65 11.08 12.34
C ILE A 91 22.20 10.61 12.29
N PHE A 92 21.28 11.45 11.81
CA PHE A 92 19.86 11.09 11.66
C PHE A 92 19.66 9.91 10.69
N LEU A 93 20.26 9.97 9.50
CA LEU A 93 20.23 8.88 8.52
C LEU A 93 20.86 7.60 9.09
N GLY A 94 21.98 7.72 9.80
CA GLY A 94 22.63 6.60 10.47
C GLY A 94 21.72 5.88 11.47
N MET A 95 20.96 6.63 12.28
CA MET A 95 19.99 6.02 13.21
C MET A 95 18.86 5.28 12.48
N LEU A 96 18.33 5.84 11.38
CA LEU A 96 17.30 5.17 10.58
C LEU A 96 17.82 3.91 9.89
N VAL A 97 19.04 3.94 9.35
CA VAL A 97 19.68 2.75 8.74
C VAL A 97 19.87 1.65 9.78
N ILE A 98 20.32 1.98 10.99
CA ILE A 98 20.46 0.99 12.07
C ILE A 98 19.10 0.35 12.40
N ALA A 99 18.04 1.17 12.53
CA ALA A 99 16.69 0.67 12.77
C ALA A 99 16.23 -0.28 11.66
N PHE A 100 16.47 0.08 10.40
CA PHE A 100 16.11 -0.78 9.26
C PHE A 100 16.91 -2.09 9.23
N VAL A 101 18.22 -2.05 9.49
CA VAL A 101 19.05 -3.25 9.54
C VAL A 101 18.54 -4.22 10.61
N LEU A 102 18.15 -3.72 11.79
CA LEU A 102 17.56 -4.56 12.84
C LEU A 102 16.28 -5.26 12.37
N GLU A 103 15.38 -4.54 11.70
CA GLU A 103 14.15 -5.14 11.18
C GLU A 103 14.40 -6.23 10.13
N VAL A 104 15.37 -6.01 9.22
CA VAL A 104 15.76 -7.01 8.21
C VAL A 104 16.37 -8.25 8.87
N MET A 105 17.25 -8.06 9.86
CA MET A 105 17.86 -9.18 10.60
C MET A 105 16.82 -10.02 11.35
N LEU A 106 15.73 -9.41 11.80
CA LEU A 106 14.61 -10.09 12.46
C LEU A 106 13.71 -10.89 11.48
N ASN A 107 13.93 -10.81 10.16
CA ASN A 107 13.17 -11.51 9.13
C ASN A 107 11.65 -11.31 9.21
N VAL A 108 11.19 -10.18 9.75
CA VAL A 108 9.76 -9.92 10.04
C VAL A 108 8.90 -9.83 8.76
N LEU A 109 9.52 -9.52 7.63
CA LEU A 109 8.85 -9.42 6.33
C LEU A 109 8.63 -10.78 5.65
N LYS A 110 9.12 -11.89 6.22
CA LYS A 110 8.95 -13.20 5.61
C LYS A 110 7.48 -13.63 5.68
N ILE A 111 6.90 -13.93 4.52
CA ILE A 111 5.55 -14.51 4.45
C ILE A 111 5.67 -16.02 4.62
N ASP A 112 5.28 -16.52 5.80
CA ASP A 112 5.19 -17.97 6.02
C ASP A 112 3.97 -18.55 5.30
N ARG A 113 4.19 -19.61 4.53
CA ARG A 113 3.12 -20.41 3.95
C ARG A 113 2.87 -21.60 4.85
N GLN A 114 1.84 -21.49 5.69
CA GLN A 114 1.32 -22.63 6.43
C GLN A 114 0.50 -23.51 5.50
N PHE A 115 1.17 -24.41 4.78
CA PHE A 115 0.49 -25.56 4.22
C PHE A 115 0.27 -26.55 5.36
N ILE A 116 -0.89 -26.45 6.02
CA ILE A 116 -1.33 -27.50 6.94
C ILE A 116 -1.48 -28.76 6.09
N LYS A 117 -0.50 -29.67 6.16
CA LYS A 117 -0.64 -31.02 5.61
C LYS A 117 -1.51 -31.79 6.59
N ASP A 118 -2.81 -31.67 6.41
CA ASP A 118 -3.75 -32.45 7.19
C ASP A 118 -3.68 -33.92 6.74
N ASN A 119 -2.97 -34.74 7.52
CA ASN A 119 -2.82 -36.17 7.28
C ASN A 119 -4.09 -36.96 7.69
N SER A 120 -5.21 -36.29 7.99
CA SER A 120 -6.46 -36.93 8.46
C SER A 120 -7.47 -37.28 7.35
N ASN A 121 -7.25 -36.88 6.10
CA ASN A 121 -8.26 -37.01 5.04
C ASN A 121 -8.06 -38.19 4.06
N SER A 122 -7.11 -39.10 4.30
CA SER A 122 -6.97 -40.31 3.47
C SER A 122 -7.92 -41.45 3.86
N GLU A 123 -8.76 -41.28 4.89
CA GLU A 123 -9.62 -42.34 5.42
C GLU A 123 -11.12 -42.15 5.13
N TYR A 124 -11.53 -40.98 4.61
CA TYR A 124 -12.94 -40.64 4.33
C TYR A 124 -13.36 -40.78 2.86
N TYR A 125 -12.45 -41.21 1.98
CA TYR A 125 -12.72 -41.46 0.57
C TYR A 125 -12.30 -42.89 0.18
N LYS A 126 -12.89 -43.90 0.85
CA LYS A 126 -12.79 -45.30 0.46
C LYS A 126 -14.16 -45.91 0.31
#